data_AF-A0A9W5YAD7-F1
#
_entry.id   AF-A0A9W5YAD7-F1
#
_cell.length_a   1.000
_cell.length_b   1.000
_cell.length_c   1.000
_cell.angle_alpha   90.00
_cell.angle_beta   90.00
_cell.angle_gamma   90.00
#
_symmetry.space_group_name_H-M   'P 1'
#
loop_
_entity.id
_entity.type
_entity.pdbx_description
1 polymer ?
#
loop_
_entity_poly.entity_id
_entity_poly.type
_entity_poly.pdbx_seq_one_letter_code
_entity_poly.pdbx_strand_id
1 'polypeptide(L)'
;MKSFSAILKKSGRFTFFEIPFDASKVFDIKKGTIRVFGTINNLEFREKLTSRGNGKYILMANKMLQKRVGFVGSDLEIDVEMDLDKVALHNSGNRISLDVPKCKIDILQAIRERSTIRQFTDRKVEKKKIQILLESGFCAPNAKGKRPCHFIVSDDSAFLHKIADDSNHKTFKTATCCIVVCGDKNVEGINKFLIEDCSAATQNILLSAYGLGVGSAWIGLLKTCSAYEYIISCFSLPEKIIPVNLIALGYPDEEKPILPRYDSSKVHWNHW
;
A
#
# COMPACT_ATOMS: atom_id res chain seq x y z
N MET A 1 24.70 1.23 -12.41
CA MET A 1 25.00 2.30 -11.43
C MET A 1 26.11 3.20 -11.95
N LYS A 2 25.97 4.50 -11.70
CA LYS A 2 26.98 5.54 -11.91
C LYS A 2 27.60 5.86 -10.55
N SER A 3 28.91 5.81 -10.46
CA SER A 3 29.67 6.16 -9.25
C SER A 3 30.43 7.46 -9.48
N PHE A 4 30.38 8.38 -8.52
CA PHE A 4 31.06 9.67 -8.58
C PHE A 4 31.18 10.29 -7.18
N SER A 5 32.18 11.16 -7.00
CA SER A 5 32.30 11.98 -5.80
C SER A 5 31.64 13.34 -6.00
N ALA A 6 31.03 13.88 -4.93
CA ALA A 6 30.35 15.17 -4.96
C ALA A 6 30.50 15.91 -3.62
N ILE A 7 30.26 17.22 -3.64
CA ILE A 7 30.26 18.04 -2.43
C ILE A 7 28.83 18.25 -1.97
N LEU A 8 28.50 17.70 -0.80
CA LEU A 8 27.29 18.02 -0.07
C LEU A 8 27.48 19.38 0.61
N LYS A 9 26.67 20.36 0.20
CA LYS A 9 26.75 21.74 0.68
C LYS A 9 25.41 22.25 1.17
N LYS A 10 25.43 23.30 1.97
CA LYS A 10 24.25 23.99 2.47
C LYS A 10 24.12 25.38 1.85
N SER A 11 22.95 25.67 1.30
CA SER A 11 22.59 27.01 0.81
C SER A 11 21.23 27.41 1.38
N GLY A 12 21.23 28.41 2.26
CA GLY A 12 20.04 28.80 3.03
C GLY A 12 19.48 27.63 3.85
N ARG A 13 18.22 27.28 3.60
CA ARG A 13 17.52 26.16 4.26
C ARG A 13 17.75 24.79 3.61
N PHE A 14 18.42 24.75 2.46
CA PHE A 14 18.58 23.52 1.68
C PHE A 14 19.98 22.95 1.85
N THR A 15 20.06 21.63 1.98
CA THR A 15 21.31 20.87 1.88
C THR A 15 21.20 19.96 0.66
N PHE A 16 22.18 20.00 -0.22
CA PHE A 16 22.14 19.27 -1.49
C PHE A 16 23.55 19.06 -2.06
N PHE A 17 23.65 18.15 -3.02
CA PHE A 17 24.82 18.05 -3.89
C PHE A 17 24.40 18.11 -5.36
N GLU A 18 25.31 18.53 -6.22
CA GLU A 18 25.10 18.63 -7.66
C GLU A 18 25.44 17.29 -8.35
N ILE A 19 24.62 16.92 -9.33
CA ILE A 19 24.88 15.74 -10.16
C ILE A 19 25.87 16.16 -11.26
N PRO A 20 27.04 15.51 -11.38
CA PRO A 20 28.11 15.95 -12.28
C PRO A 20 27.85 15.63 -13.75
N PHE A 21 26.67 15.10 -14.08
CA PHE A 21 26.27 14.75 -15.44
C PHE A 21 24.81 15.12 -15.69
N ASP A 22 24.46 15.22 -16.97
CA ASP A 22 23.08 15.40 -17.39
C ASP A 22 22.29 14.09 -17.18
N ALA A 23 21.64 13.99 -16.02
CA ALA A 23 20.88 12.81 -15.63
C ALA A 23 19.77 12.46 -16.64
N SER A 24 19.20 13.44 -17.35
CA SER A 24 18.16 13.17 -18.36
C SER A 24 18.71 12.40 -19.57
N LYS A 25 19.92 12.76 -20.01
CA LYS A 25 20.61 12.08 -21.12
C LYS A 25 21.14 10.72 -20.68
N VAL A 26 21.75 10.65 -19.49
CA VAL A 26 22.36 9.41 -18.98
C VAL A 26 21.31 8.33 -18.72
N PHE A 27 20.12 8.71 -18.24
CA PHE A 27 19.05 7.77 -17.93
C PHE A 27 17.96 7.68 -19.02
N ASP A 28 18.15 8.34 -20.16
CA ASP A 28 17.20 8.42 -21.29
C ASP A 28 15.77 8.84 -20.88
N ILE A 29 15.66 9.86 -20.03
CA ILE A 29 14.39 10.42 -19.55
C ILE A 29 14.12 11.76 -20.21
N LYS A 30 13.27 11.77 -21.25
CA LYS A 30 12.95 12.98 -22.04
C LYS A 30 12.03 13.97 -21.33
N LYS A 31 11.10 13.48 -20.48
CA LYS A 31 10.15 14.28 -19.70
C LYS A 31 9.81 13.56 -18.39
N GLY A 32 9.58 14.32 -17.32
CA GLY A 32 9.12 13.79 -16.04
C GLY A 32 10.15 13.87 -14.92
N THR A 33 9.81 13.28 -13.76
CA THR A 33 10.68 13.27 -12.59
C THR A 33 11.68 12.12 -12.69
N ILE A 34 12.97 12.41 -12.56
CA ILE A 34 14.01 11.39 -12.48
C ILE A 34 14.11 10.93 -11.03
N ARG A 35 13.78 9.66 -10.77
CA ARG A 35 13.97 9.03 -9.46
C ARG A 35 15.16 8.10 -9.53
N VAL A 36 15.95 8.10 -8.47
CA VAL A 36 17.20 7.35 -8.37
C VAL A 36 17.26 6.61 -7.04
N PHE A 37 17.99 5.51 -7.02
CA PHE A 37 18.36 4.79 -5.81
C PHE A 37 19.85 4.47 -5.85
N GLY A 38 20.44 4.19 -4.70
CA GLY A 38 21.82 3.75 -4.59
C GLY A 38 22.38 4.03 -3.20
N THR A 39 23.67 4.37 -3.12
CA THR A 39 24.37 4.59 -1.85
C THR A 39 25.07 5.94 -1.83
N ILE A 40 25.16 6.55 -0.64
CA ILE A 40 26.03 7.69 -0.34
C ILE A 40 26.92 7.28 0.83
N ASN A 41 28.24 7.21 0.66
CA ASN A 41 29.17 6.65 1.65
C ASN A 41 28.70 5.28 2.17
N ASN A 42 28.30 4.38 1.26
CA ASN A 42 27.71 3.05 1.55
C ASN A 42 26.34 3.05 2.25
N LEU A 43 25.70 4.21 2.42
CA LEU A 43 24.37 4.33 3.03
C LEU A 43 23.30 4.39 1.96
N GLU A 44 22.38 3.44 1.98
CA GLU A 44 21.30 3.37 1.00
C GLU A 44 20.39 4.61 1.04
N PHE A 45 20.02 5.07 -0.16
CA PHE A 45 19.04 6.12 -0.38
C PHE A 45 18.16 5.81 -1.60
N ARG A 46 16.97 6.41 -1.62
CA ARG A 46 16.07 6.45 -2.77
C ARG A 46 15.35 7.79 -2.79
N GLU A 47 15.61 8.61 -3.81
CA GLU A 47 15.15 10.00 -3.85
C GLU A 47 14.85 10.47 -5.28
N LYS A 48 14.24 11.65 -5.41
CA LYS A 48 14.05 12.33 -6.70
C LYS A 48 15.15 13.36 -6.96
N LEU A 49 15.62 13.43 -8.20
CA LEU A 49 16.46 14.54 -8.65
C LEU A 49 15.60 15.78 -8.90
N THR A 50 16.11 16.94 -8.52
CA THR A 50 15.48 18.23 -8.80
C THR A 50 16.22 18.91 -9.94
N SER A 51 15.51 19.19 -11.03
CA SER A 51 16.09 19.93 -12.16
C SER A 51 16.34 21.39 -11.78
N ARG A 52 17.47 21.93 -12.23
CA ARG A 52 17.83 23.34 -12.15
C ARG A 52 17.84 24.02 -13.53
N GLY A 53 17.35 23.34 -14.57
CA GLY A 53 17.44 23.76 -15.96
C GLY A 53 18.80 23.42 -16.60
N ASN A 54 18.88 23.53 -17.92
CA ASN A 54 20.12 23.34 -18.71
C ASN A 54 20.87 22.02 -18.42
N GLY A 55 20.14 20.92 -18.23
CA GLY A 55 20.73 19.61 -17.93
C GLY A 55 21.32 19.48 -16.53
N LYS A 56 21.18 20.49 -15.66
CA LYS A 56 21.68 20.46 -14.28
C LYS A 56 20.65 19.85 -13.33
N TYR A 57 21.13 18.95 -12.48
CA TYR A 57 20.32 18.27 -11.47
C TYR A 57 20.99 18.37 -10.10
N ILE A 58 20.16 18.42 -9.06
CA ILE A 58 20.62 18.30 -7.66
C ILE A 58 19.85 17.20 -6.95
N LEU A 59 20.48 16.60 -5.94
CA LEU A 59 19.80 15.75 -4.97
C LEU A 59 19.72 16.48 -3.63
N MET A 60 18.50 16.63 -3.10
CA MET A 60 18.30 17.25 -1.80
C MET A 60 18.54 16.25 -0.68
N ALA A 61 19.41 16.60 0.26
CA ALA A 61 19.62 15.82 1.47
C ALA A 61 18.65 16.27 2.56
N ASN A 62 17.67 15.42 2.88
CA ASN A 62 16.78 15.62 4.01
C ASN A 62 17.56 15.50 5.35
N LYS A 63 16.92 15.86 6.47
CA LYS A 63 17.57 15.84 7.80
C LYS A 63 18.07 14.46 8.22
N MET A 64 17.40 13.40 7.79
CA MET A 64 17.81 12.03 8.08
C MET A 64 19.10 11.67 7.31
N LEU A 65 19.17 11.99 6.02
CA LEU A 65 20.37 11.76 5.21
C LEU A 65 21.55 12.58 5.73
N GLN A 66 21.34 13.86 6.05
CA GLN A 66 22.37 14.72 6.68
C GLN A 66 22.97 14.07 7.92
N LYS A 67 22.12 13.57 8.83
CA LYS A 67 22.60 12.90 10.05
C LYS A 67 23.37 11.61 9.75
N ARG A 68 22.89 10.80 8.80
CA ARG A 68 23.51 9.51 8.44
C ARG A 68 24.89 9.67 7.81
N VAL A 69 25.08 10.68 6.95
CA VAL A 69 26.37 10.94 6.29
C VAL A 69 27.32 11.79 7.14
N GLY A 70 26.91 12.22 8.34
CA GLY A 70 27.74 13.04 9.23
C GLY A 70 27.86 14.51 8.81
N PHE A 71 26.87 15.05 8.08
CA PHE A 71 26.90 16.44 7.65
C PHE A 71 26.65 17.42 8.82
N VAL A 72 27.66 18.22 9.15
CA VAL A 72 27.63 19.18 10.28
C VAL A 72 27.42 20.64 9.86
N GLY A 73 27.17 20.90 8.56
CA GLY A 73 26.86 22.23 8.05
C GLY A 73 27.97 22.88 7.22
N SER A 74 29.20 22.35 7.27
CA SER A 74 30.29 22.64 6.34
C SER A 74 30.26 21.67 5.15
N ASP A 75 30.85 22.08 4.03
CA ASP A 75 31.00 21.25 2.84
C ASP A 75 31.59 19.88 3.20
N LEU A 76 30.98 18.82 2.67
CA LEU A 76 31.34 17.44 2.94
C LEU A 76 31.48 16.70 1.61
N GLU A 77 32.65 16.10 1.39
CA GLU A 77 32.85 15.19 0.26
C GLU A 77 32.11 13.88 0.51
N ILE A 78 31.39 13.42 -0.50
CA ILE A 78 30.61 12.19 -0.46
C ILE A 78 30.85 11.37 -1.71
N ASP A 79 30.93 10.06 -1.54
CA ASP A 79 30.95 9.10 -2.63
C ASP A 79 29.54 8.59 -2.88
N VAL A 80 29.09 8.72 -4.12
CA VAL A 80 27.72 8.42 -4.52
C VAL A 80 27.74 7.36 -5.59
N GLU A 81 27.03 6.26 -5.33
CA GLU A 81 26.62 5.31 -6.37
C GLU A 81 25.12 5.47 -6.59
N MET A 82 24.68 5.60 -7.84
CA MET A 82 23.27 5.71 -8.15
C MET A 82 22.87 5.05 -9.46
N ASP A 83 21.65 4.55 -9.52
CA ASP A 83 20.99 4.16 -10.75
C ASP A 83 19.59 4.74 -10.81
N LEU A 84 19.02 4.68 -12.01
CA LEU A 84 17.63 5.01 -12.24
C LEU A 84 16.72 4.03 -11.48
N ASP A 85 15.82 4.58 -10.67
CA ASP A 85 14.77 3.78 -10.01
C ASP A 85 13.67 3.46 -11.02
N LYS A 86 13.87 2.39 -11.79
CA LYS A 86 12.94 1.90 -12.82
C LYS A 86 11.59 1.44 -12.22
N VAL A 87 11.56 1.04 -10.94
CA VAL A 87 10.31 0.71 -10.24
C VAL A 87 9.46 1.97 -10.07
N ALA A 88 10.08 3.11 -9.81
CA ALA A 88 9.38 4.37 -9.66
C ALA A 88 9.02 5.08 -10.99
N LEU A 89 9.67 4.72 -12.11
CA LEU A 89 9.25 5.09 -13.46
C LEU A 89 8.04 4.30 -13.93
N HIS A 90 7.96 3.00 -13.64
CA HIS A 90 6.74 2.23 -13.86
C HIS A 90 5.55 2.81 -13.10
N ASN A 91 5.75 3.36 -11.89
CA ASN A 91 4.68 3.99 -11.12
C ASN A 91 4.26 5.41 -11.56
N SER A 92 4.93 6.01 -12.55
CA SER A 92 4.54 7.33 -13.09
C SER A 92 4.12 7.30 -14.57
N GLY A 93 4.57 6.29 -15.33
CA GLY A 93 4.19 6.08 -16.74
C GLY A 93 3.19 4.95 -16.96
N ASN A 94 3.13 3.95 -16.07
CA ASN A 94 2.04 2.98 -16.02
C ASN A 94 1.14 3.35 -14.83
N ARG A 95 0.17 4.26 -15.06
CA ARG A 95 -1.18 3.78 -14.74
C ARG A 95 -1.29 2.55 -15.63
N ILE A 96 -1.11 1.35 -15.07
CA ILE A 96 -1.73 0.19 -15.71
C ILE A 96 -3.16 0.68 -15.83
N SER A 97 -3.59 1.08 -17.03
CA SER A 97 -5.01 1.15 -17.28
C SER A 97 -5.38 -0.31 -17.17
N LEU A 98 -5.67 -0.75 -15.95
CA LEU A 98 -6.46 -1.93 -15.78
C LEU A 98 -7.65 -1.62 -16.67
N ASP A 99 -7.81 -2.44 -17.69
CA ASP A 99 -9.04 -2.51 -18.41
C ASP A 99 -10.07 -2.97 -17.38
N VAL A 100 -10.56 -2.00 -16.60
CA VAL A 100 -11.49 -2.19 -15.50
C VAL A 100 -12.79 -2.56 -16.21
N PRO A 101 -13.25 -3.80 -16.07
CA PRO A 101 -14.47 -4.21 -16.72
C PRO A 101 -15.58 -3.28 -16.27
N LYS A 102 -16.39 -2.79 -17.21
CA LYS A 102 -17.54 -1.96 -16.90
C LYS A 102 -18.45 -2.76 -15.95
N CYS A 103 -18.50 -2.32 -14.70
CA CYS A 103 -19.37 -2.93 -13.71
C CYS A 103 -20.83 -2.60 -14.06
N LYS A 104 -21.70 -3.61 -14.03
CA LYS A 104 -23.15 -3.42 -14.27
C LYS A 104 -23.88 -2.88 -13.03
N ILE A 105 -23.24 -2.96 -11.86
CA ILE A 105 -23.78 -2.58 -10.56
C ILE A 105 -23.35 -1.14 -10.27
N ASP A 106 -24.30 -0.28 -9.92
CA ASP A 106 -23.99 1.07 -9.47
C ASP A 106 -23.52 1.11 -8.01
N ILE A 107 -22.93 2.23 -7.59
CA ILE A 107 -22.35 2.39 -6.24
C ILE A 107 -23.41 2.22 -5.13
N LEU A 108 -24.62 2.76 -5.32
CA LEU A 108 -25.69 2.68 -4.31
C LEU A 108 -26.23 1.26 -4.20
N GLN A 109 -26.28 0.53 -5.31
CA GLN A 109 -26.63 -0.88 -5.33
C GLN A 109 -25.55 -1.70 -4.61
N ALA A 110 -24.27 -1.50 -4.92
CA ALA A 110 -23.17 -2.18 -4.25
C ALA A 110 -23.17 -1.96 -2.73
N ILE A 111 -23.41 -0.72 -2.27
CA ILE A 111 -23.48 -0.39 -0.84
C ILE A 111 -24.66 -1.09 -0.15
N ARG A 112 -25.83 -1.17 -0.81
CA ARG A 112 -27.05 -1.75 -0.24
C ARG A 112 -27.03 -3.28 -0.24
N GLU A 113 -26.55 -3.89 -1.32
CA GLU A 113 -26.74 -5.32 -1.58
C GLU A 113 -25.54 -6.17 -1.18
N ARG A 114 -24.35 -5.56 -0.99
CA ARG A 114 -23.17 -6.29 -0.52
C ARG A 114 -23.44 -6.96 0.83
N SER A 115 -23.37 -8.29 0.81
CA SER A 115 -23.43 -9.15 1.98
C SER A 115 -22.05 -9.73 2.32
N THR A 116 -21.94 -10.30 3.52
CA THR A 116 -20.73 -11.04 3.93
C THR A 116 -20.89 -12.49 3.50
N ILE A 117 -20.06 -12.92 2.55
CA ILE A 117 -20.03 -14.29 2.03
C ILE A 117 -18.97 -15.09 2.78
N ARG A 118 -19.34 -16.24 3.34
CA ARG A 118 -18.48 -17.10 4.15
C ARG A 118 -18.34 -18.53 3.62
N GLN A 119 -19.05 -18.87 2.54
CA GLN A 119 -18.88 -20.10 1.80
C GLN A 119 -18.54 -19.77 0.36
N PHE A 120 -17.54 -20.46 -0.19
CA PHE A 120 -17.05 -20.21 -1.52
C PHE A 120 -16.81 -21.52 -2.27
N THR A 121 -16.97 -21.46 -3.58
CA THR A 121 -16.61 -22.54 -4.48
C THR A 121 -15.08 -22.64 -4.60
N ASP A 122 -14.58 -23.77 -5.12
CA ASP A 122 -13.14 -23.98 -5.39
C ASP A 122 -12.57 -23.11 -6.52
N ARG A 123 -13.41 -22.31 -7.20
CA ARG A 123 -12.98 -21.43 -8.27
C ARG A 123 -12.05 -20.33 -7.70
N LYS A 124 -10.83 -20.29 -8.21
CA LYS A 124 -9.85 -19.22 -7.88
C LYS A 124 -10.31 -17.87 -8.40
N VAL A 125 -10.07 -16.82 -7.61
CA VAL A 125 -10.26 -15.43 -8.03
C VAL A 125 -9.14 -15.02 -8.99
N GLU A 126 -9.49 -14.42 -10.12
CA GLU A 126 -8.52 -14.05 -11.15
C GLU A 126 -7.59 -12.93 -10.65
N LYS A 127 -6.28 -13.02 -10.92
CA LYS A 127 -5.29 -12.00 -10.52
C LYS A 127 -5.67 -10.58 -10.96
N LYS A 128 -6.27 -10.42 -12.14
CA LYS A 128 -6.78 -9.13 -12.63
C LYS A 128 -7.85 -8.56 -11.70
N LYS A 129 -8.78 -9.37 -11.21
CA LYS A 129 -9.80 -8.93 -10.24
C LYS A 129 -9.14 -8.53 -8.92
N ILE A 130 -8.22 -9.35 -8.40
CA ILE A 130 -7.46 -9.01 -7.18
C ILE A 130 -6.75 -7.66 -7.32
N GLN A 131 -6.13 -7.37 -8.47
CA GLN A 131 -5.47 -6.08 -8.69
C GLN A 131 -6.47 -4.91 -8.64
N ILE A 132 -7.66 -5.06 -9.24
CA ILE A 132 -8.74 -4.05 -9.16
C ILE A 132 -9.17 -3.84 -7.70
N LEU A 133 -9.26 -4.91 -6.91
CA LEU A 133 -9.58 -4.82 -5.48
C LEU A 133 -8.54 -3.99 -4.74
N LEU A 134 -7.25 -4.31 -4.92
CA LEU A 134 -6.15 -3.59 -4.30
C LEU A 134 -6.14 -2.11 -4.69
N GLU A 135 -6.34 -1.80 -5.97
CA GLU A 135 -6.47 -0.41 -6.46
C GLU A 135 -7.64 0.32 -5.77
N SER A 136 -8.78 -0.34 -5.61
CA SER A 136 -9.93 0.20 -4.88
C SER A 136 -9.58 0.49 -3.41
N GLY A 137 -8.80 -0.39 -2.77
CA GLY A 137 -8.25 -0.17 -1.44
C GLY A 137 -7.37 1.09 -1.36
N PHE A 138 -6.48 1.30 -2.34
CA PHE A 138 -5.65 2.51 -2.41
C PHE A 138 -6.43 3.80 -2.71
N CYS A 139 -7.64 3.71 -3.23
CA CYS A 139 -8.53 4.86 -3.41
C CYS A 139 -9.20 5.33 -2.11
N ALA A 140 -9.04 4.62 -0.99
CA ALA A 140 -9.64 5.01 0.27
C ALA A 140 -9.08 6.33 0.83
N PRO A 141 -9.91 7.12 1.52
CA PRO A 141 -9.43 8.27 2.27
C PRO A 141 -8.43 7.81 3.35
N ASN A 142 -7.49 8.67 3.69
CA ASN A 142 -6.51 8.40 4.72
C ASN A 142 -6.18 9.67 5.50
N ALA A 143 -5.92 9.52 6.80
CA ALA A 143 -5.61 10.63 7.67
C ALA A 143 -4.37 11.37 7.16
N LYS A 144 -4.52 12.69 6.99
CA LYS A 144 -3.44 13.60 6.57
C LYS A 144 -2.75 13.22 5.25
N GLY A 145 -3.38 12.39 4.39
CA GLY A 145 -2.79 12.01 3.10
C GLY A 145 -1.60 11.04 3.20
N LYS A 146 -1.41 10.38 4.35
CA LYS A 146 -0.19 9.61 4.66
C LYS A 146 -0.11 8.24 4.01
N ARG A 147 -1.26 7.62 3.70
CA ARG A 147 -1.38 6.33 3.00
C ARG A 147 -0.59 5.19 3.69
N PRO A 148 -0.92 4.85 4.94
CA PRO A 148 -0.18 3.84 5.71
C PRO A 148 -0.53 2.38 5.36
N CYS A 149 -1.48 2.15 4.46
CA CYS A 149 -1.99 0.81 4.16
C CYS A 149 -1.00 0.00 3.30
N HIS A 150 -0.79 -1.24 3.69
CA HIS A 150 -0.10 -2.30 2.94
C HIS A 150 -1.04 -3.49 2.78
N PHE A 151 -0.85 -4.28 1.72
CA PHE A 151 -1.66 -5.46 1.45
C PHE A 151 -0.78 -6.65 1.14
N ILE A 152 -1.05 -7.78 1.78
CA ILE A 152 -0.48 -9.08 1.40
C ILE A 152 -1.60 -9.90 0.80
N VAL A 153 -1.39 -10.41 -0.40
CA VAL A 153 -2.32 -11.33 -1.07
C VAL A 153 -1.75 -12.73 -0.96
N SER A 154 -2.55 -13.67 -0.47
CA SER A 154 -2.20 -15.09 -0.43
C SER A 154 -3.32 -15.94 -1.02
N ASP A 155 -2.98 -16.77 -1.99
CA ASP A 155 -3.80 -17.88 -2.49
C ASP A 155 -3.17 -19.26 -2.12
N ASP A 156 -2.24 -19.26 -1.17
CA ASP A 156 -1.61 -20.47 -0.64
C ASP A 156 -2.60 -21.23 0.26
N SER A 157 -2.97 -22.43 -0.15
CA SER A 157 -3.91 -23.26 0.60
C SER A 157 -3.40 -23.61 1.99
N ALA A 158 -2.09 -23.82 2.17
CA ALA A 158 -1.54 -24.15 3.48
C ALA A 158 -1.72 -23.00 4.46
N PHE A 159 -1.38 -21.77 4.04
CA PHE A 159 -1.66 -20.56 4.81
C PHE A 159 -3.16 -20.39 5.15
N LEU A 160 -4.05 -20.54 4.15
CA LEU A 160 -5.50 -20.35 4.34
C LEU A 160 -6.08 -21.36 5.34
N HIS A 161 -5.71 -22.65 5.21
CA HIS A 161 -6.13 -23.67 6.16
C HIS A 161 -5.55 -23.40 7.55
N LYS A 162 -4.31 -22.90 7.63
CA LYS A 162 -3.67 -22.65 8.92
C LYS A 162 -4.34 -21.52 9.70
N ILE A 163 -4.70 -20.41 9.05
CA ILE A 163 -5.46 -19.35 9.73
C ILE A 163 -6.89 -19.77 10.04
N ALA A 164 -7.46 -20.73 9.29
CA ALA A 164 -8.79 -21.26 9.54
C ALA A 164 -8.91 -22.13 10.81
N ASP A 165 -7.77 -22.51 11.42
CA ASP A 165 -7.73 -23.18 12.73
C ASP A 165 -8.33 -22.30 13.84
N ASP A 166 -8.26 -20.96 13.70
CA ASP A 166 -8.93 -20.06 14.63
C ASP A 166 -10.45 -20.11 14.45
N SER A 167 -11.16 -20.25 15.58
CA SER A 167 -12.61 -20.37 15.60
C SER A 167 -13.36 -19.22 14.92
N ASN A 168 -12.79 -18.01 14.91
CA ASN A 168 -13.37 -16.83 14.26
C ASN A 168 -13.05 -16.74 12.77
N HIS A 169 -12.15 -17.60 12.27
CA HIS A 169 -11.56 -17.53 10.93
C HIS A 169 -11.96 -18.73 10.05
N LYS A 170 -12.97 -19.51 10.46
CA LYS A 170 -13.49 -20.67 9.73
C LYS A 170 -13.86 -20.40 8.27
N THR A 171 -14.15 -19.14 7.91
CA THR A 171 -14.38 -18.72 6.52
C THR A 171 -13.20 -19.05 5.58
N PHE A 172 -11.97 -19.12 6.09
CA PHE A 172 -10.81 -19.49 5.28
C PHE A 172 -10.72 -20.99 4.95
N LYS A 173 -11.63 -21.83 5.45
CA LYS A 173 -11.72 -23.24 5.04
C LYS A 173 -12.13 -23.41 3.59
N THR A 174 -12.96 -22.50 3.08
CA THR A 174 -13.48 -22.54 1.70
C THR A 174 -13.03 -21.35 0.86
N ALA A 175 -12.48 -20.29 1.47
CA ALA A 175 -11.93 -19.16 0.73
C ALA A 175 -10.79 -19.60 -0.20
N THR A 176 -10.73 -19.02 -1.40
CA THR A 176 -9.66 -19.32 -2.37
C THR A 176 -8.56 -18.25 -2.39
N CYS A 177 -8.76 -17.14 -1.67
CA CYS A 177 -7.77 -16.09 -1.51
C CYS A 177 -8.00 -15.31 -0.20
N CYS A 178 -6.92 -14.81 0.38
CA CYS A 178 -6.92 -13.89 1.51
C CYS A 178 -6.15 -12.62 1.14
N ILE A 179 -6.72 -11.46 1.48
CA ILE A 179 -5.97 -10.20 1.56
C ILE A 179 -5.77 -9.87 3.04
N VAL A 180 -4.52 -9.88 3.51
CA VAL A 180 -4.15 -9.33 4.81
C VAL A 180 -3.96 -7.83 4.64
N VAL A 181 -4.81 -7.04 5.29
CA VAL A 181 -4.68 -5.58 5.32
C VAL A 181 -3.77 -5.21 6.47
N CYS A 182 -2.64 -4.60 6.15
CA CYS A 182 -1.62 -4.19 7.11
C CYS A 182 -1.53 -2.66 7.17
N GLY A 183 -1.06 -2.15 8.31
CA GLY A 183 -0.82 -0.73 8.53
C GLY A 183 0.60 -0.45 8.98
N ASP A 184 1.24 0.57 8.39
CA ASP A 184 2.54 1.08 8.81
C ASP A 184 2.41 2.14 9.92
N LYS A 185 2.83 1.77 11.12
CA LYS A 185 2.86 2.65 12.29
C LYS A 185 3.83 3.82 12.15
N ASN A 186 4.90 3.72 11.38
CA ASN A 186 5.83 4.82 11.15
C ASN A 186 5.22 5.89 10.25
N VAL A 187 4.42 5.47 9.27
CA VAL A 187 3.74 6.38 8.34
C VAL A 187 2.60 7.11 9.04
N GLU A 188 1.72 6.39 9.76
CA GLU A 188 0.62 7.06 10.45
C GLU A 188 1.02 7.68 11.79
N GLY A 189 1.76 6.98 12.63
CA GLY A 189 2.16 7.47 13.96
C GLY A 189 1.02 7.61 14.98
N ILE A 190 -0.25 7.45 14.59
CA ILE A 190 -1.42 7.44 15.49
C ILE A 190 -2.23 6.16 15.23
N ASN A 191 -2.22 5.25 16.21
CA ASN A 191 -2.85 3.93 16.03
C ASN A 191 -4.34 4.01 15.70
N LYS A 192 -5.08 4.97 16.26
CA LYS A 192 -6.52 5.14 15.93
C LYS A 192 -6.73 5.42 14.44
N PHE A 193 -6.01 6.39 13.88
CA PHE A 193 -6.11 6.73 12.45
C PHE A 193 -5.62 5.60 11.56
N LEU A 194 -4.60 4.85 12.00
CA LEU A 194 -4.12 3.69 11.24
C LEU A 194 -5.22 2.64 11.04
N ILE A 195 -5.98 2.36 12.11
CA ILE A 195 -7.10 1.41 12.04
C ILE A 195 -8.23 1.96 11.17
N GLU A 196 -8.56 3.25 11.28
CA GLU A 196 -9.59 3.91 10.46
C GLU A 196 -9.22 3.89 8.97
N ASP A 197 -7.97 4.20 8.62
CA ASP A 197 -7.44 4.19 7.25
C ASP A 197 -7.50 2.79 6.63
N CYS A 198 -6.98 1.78 7.34
CA CYS A 198 -7.06 0.39 6.90
C CYS A 198 -8.52 -0.09 6.79
N SER A 199 -9.40 0.38 7.67
CA SER A 199 -10.82 0.04 7.65
C SER A 199 -11.54 0.60 6.42
N ALA A 200 -11.24 1.85 6.06
CA ALA A 200 -11.78 2.48 4.85
C ALA A 200 -11.28 1.75 3.59
N ALA A 201 -10.00 1.39 3.56
CA ALA A 201 -9.42 0.59 2.48
C ALA A 201 -10.09 -0.78 2.32
N THR A 202 -10.31 -1.49 3.43
CA THR A 202 -11.06 -2.75 3.43
C THR A 202 -12.46 -2.55 2.87
N GLN A 203 -13.20 -1.52 3.31
CA GLN A 203 -14.57 -1.30 2.82
C GLN A 203 -14.63 -1.03 1.31
N ASN A 204 -13.68 -0.28 0.74
CA ASN A 204 -13.60 -0.10 -0.71
C ASN A 204 -13.36 -1.43 -1.45
N ILE A 205 -12.45 -2.27 -0.92
CA ILE A 205 -12.18 -3.61 -1.48
C ILE A 205 -13.47 -4.44 -1.50
N LEU A 206 -14.23 -4.47 -0.40
CA LEU A 206 -15.44 -5.27 -0.29
C LEU A 206 -16.54 -4.84 -1.28
N LEU A 207 -16.71 -3.52 -1.48
CA LEU A 207 -17.65 -2.99 -2.47
C LEU A 207 -17.21 -3.34 -3.90
N SER A 208 -15.92 -3.20 -4.20
CA SER A 208 -15.38 -3.58 -5.50
C SER A 208 -15.49 -5.09 -5.76
N ALA A 209 -15.32 -5.93 -4.73
CA ALA A 209 -15.48 -7.38 -4.85
C ALA A 209 -16.90 -7.74 -5.27
N TYR A 210 -17.89 -7.14 -4.61
CA TYR A 210 -19.30 -7.32 -4.98
C TYR A 210 -19.57 -6.89 -6.44
N GLY A 211 -19.07 -5.73 -6.85
CA GLY A 211 -19.20 -5.26 -8.24
C GLY A 211 -18.57 -6.20 -9.28
N LEU A 212 -17.56 -6.98 -8.90
CA LEU A 212 -16.89 -7.96 -9.75
C LEU A 212 -17.48 -9.37 -9.65
N GLY A 213 -18.57 -9.55 -8.88
CA GLY A 213 -19.18 -10.85 -8.60
C GLY A 213 -18.32 -11.76 -7.72
N VAL A 214 -17.39 -11.19 -6.96
CA VAL A 214 -16.53 -11.90 -6.00
C VAL A 214 -17.14 -11.78 -4.61
N GLY A 215 -17.36 -12.92 -3.97
CA GLY A 215 -17.78 -12.99 -2.58
C GLY A 215 -16.65 -12.52 -1.66
N SER A 216 -17.01 -11.81 -0.60
CA SER A 216 -16.03 -11.33 0.36
C SER A 216 -16.53 -11.32 1.80
N ALA A 217 -15.60 -11.51 2.74
CA ALA A 217 -15.84 -11.30 4.16
C ALA A 217 -14.70 -10.55 4.83
N TRP A 218 -15.06 -9.48 5.54
CA TRP A 218 -14.18 -8.87 6.53
C TRP A 218 -14.07 -9.80 7.74
N ILE A 219 -12.86 -10.20 8.07
CA ILE A 219 -12.55 -10.99 9.27
C ILE A 219 -11.68 -10.15 10.21
N GLY A 220 -12.17 -9.96 11.44
CA GLY A 220 -11.44 -9.25 12.48
C GLY A 220 -10.20 -10.05 12.91
N LEU A 221 -9.10 -9.34 13.14
CA LEU A 221 -7.85 -9.94 13.58
C LEU A 221 -7.45 -9.36 14.94
N LEU A 222 -7.72 -10.11 16.01
CA LEU A 222 -7.38 -9.69 17.36
C LEU A 222 -5.93 -10.06 17.67
N LYS A 223 -5.20 -9.20 18.36
CA LYS A 223 -3.81 -9.50 18.78
C LYS A 223 -3.68 -10.74 19.66
N THR A 224 -4.76 -11.12 20.34
CA THR A 224 -4.83 -12.28 21.23
C THR A 224 -5.11 -13.61 20.50
N CYS A 225 -5.41 -13.57 19.19
CA CYS A 225 -5.71 -14.78 18.42
C CYS A 225 -4.43 -15.39 17.84
N SER A 226 -4.38 -16.72 17.74
CA SER A 226 -3.19 -17.45 17.26
C SER A 226 -2.82 -17.08 15.82
N ALA A 227 -3.81 -16.73 14.99
CA ALA A 227 -3.61 -16.27 13.64
C ALA A 227 -2.80 -14.96 13.56
N TYR A 228 -2.88 -14.07 14.56
CA TYR A 228 -2.15 -12.80 14.54
C TYR A 228 -0.62 -13.01 14.58
N GLU A 229 -0.14 -13.78 15.54
CA GLU A 229 1.29 -14.15 15.67
C GLU A 229 1.76 -14.99 14.47
N TYR A 230 0.91 -15.93 14.01
CA TYR A 230 1.21 -16.73 12.84
C TYR A 230 1.39 -15.88 11.58
N ILE A 231 0.53 -14.88 11.33
CA ILE A 231 0.66 -14.00 10.17
C ILE A 231 1.94 -13.18 10.22
N ILE A 232 2.30 -12.64 11.40
CA ILE A 232 3.54 -11.88 11.57
C ILE A 232 4.76 -12.72 11.22
N SER A 233 4.82 -13.95 11.75
CA SER A 233 5.94 -14.86 11.49
C SER A 233 5.95 -15.39 10.06
N CYS A 234 4.80 -15.86 9.56
CA CYS A 234 4.64 -16.43 8.21
C CYS A 234 5.06 -15.46 7.10
N PHE A 235 4.69 -14.18 7.22
CA PHE A 235 5.07 -13.15 6.24
C PHE A 235 6.26 -12.30 6.65
N SER A 236 6.93 -12.64 7.76
CA SER A 236 8.09 -11.89 8.28
C SER A 236 7.82 -10.38 8.36
N LEU A 237 6.68 -10.01 8.96
CA LEU A 237 6.26 -8.61 9.01
C LEU A 237 7.29 -7.76 9.79
N PRO A 238 7.73 -6.62 9.23
CA PRO A 238 8.58 -5.69 9.97
C PRO A 238 7.88 -5.20 11.24
N GLU A 239 8.63 -4.89 12.30
CA GLU A 239 8.12 -4.52 13.64
C GLU A 239 7.03 -3.41 13.61
N LYS A 240 7.13 -2.47 12.66
CA LYS A 240 6.23 -1.32 12.55
C LYS A 240 5.05 -1.56 11.61
N ILE A 241 5.04 -2.67 10.88
CA ILE A 241 3.90 -3.12 10.07
C ILE A 241 3.05 -4.04 10.93
N ILE A 242 1.78 -3.70 11.12
CA ILE A 242 0.83 -4.56 11.84
C ILE A 242 -0.27 -5.07 10.92
N PRO A 243 -0.67 -6.34 11.03
CA PRO A 243 -1.88 -6.80 10.36
C PRO A 243 -3.11 -6.27 11.12
N VAL A 244 -4.04 -5.64 10.40
CA VAL A 244 -5.21 -4.95 10.96
C VAL A 244 -6.48 -5.79 10.82
N ASN A 245 -6.72 -6.33 9.63
CA ASN A 245 -7.83 -7.23 9.36
C ASN A 245 -7.50 -8.16 8.19
N LEU A 246 -8.35 -9.15 7.97
CA LEU A 246 -8.26 -10.05 6.84
C LEU A 246 -9.51 -9.91 5.97
N ILE A 247 -9.34 -10.15 4.68
CA ILE A 247 -10.43 -10.23 3.71
C ILE A 247 -10.40 -11.62 3.09
N ALA A 248 -11.38 -12.45 3.42
CA ALA A 248 -11.60 -13.71 2.71
C ALA A 248 -12.27 -13.41 1.38
N LEU A 249 -11.78 -14.05 0.31
CA LEU A 249 -12.27 -13.89 -1.05
C LEU A 249 -12.49 -15.25 -1.71
N GLY A 250 -13.51 -15.31 -2.55
CA GLY A 250 -13.83 -16.47 -3.38
C GLY A 250 -15.12 -16.24 -4.17
N TYR A 251 -15.45 -17.17 -5.07
CA TYR A 251 -16.76 -17.13 -5.72
C TYR A 251 -17.83 -17.69 -4.79
N PRO A 252 -18.96 -16.99 -4.53
CA PRO A 252 -19.95 -17.41 -3.55
C PRO A 252 -20.47 -18.83 -3.79
N ASP A 253 -20.56 -19.60 -2.70
CA ASP A 253 -21.27 -20.89 -2.62
C ASP A 253 -22.39 -20.83 -1.56
N GLU A 254 -22.89 -19.62 -1.33
CA GLU A 254 -24.07 -19.37 -0.53
C GLU A 254 -24.80 -18.15 -1.05
N GLU A 255 -26.10 -18.12 -0.84
CA GLU A 255 -26.93 -16.94 -1.05
C GLU A 255 -27.29 -16.31 0.29
N LYS A 256 -27.28 -14.97 0.33
CA LYS A 256 -27.69 -14.19 1.50
C LYS A 256 -28.87 -13.30 1.12
N PRO A 257 -29.92 -13.24 1.94
CA PRO A 257 -30.98 -12.27 1.72
C PRO A 257 -30.44 -10.85 1.90
N ILE A 258 -30.93 -9.92 1.07
CA ILE A 258 -30.70 -8.50 1.27
C ILE A 258 -31.67 -8.03 2.36
N LEU A 259 -31.11 -7.64 3.49
CA LEU A 259 -31.89 -7.16 4.64
C LEU A 259 -31.84 -5.64 4.72
N PRO A 260 -32.97 -4.96 5.00
CA PRO A 260 -32.96 -3.54 5.30
C PRO A 260 -32.15 -3.29 6.58
N ARG A 261 -31.18 -2.36 6.50
CA ARG A 261 -30.29 -2.03 7.64
C ARG A 261 -30.49 -0.64 8.20
N TYR A 262 -31.28 0.20 7.52
CA TYR A 262 -31.53 1.55 7.98
C TYR A 262 -32.36 1.50 9.26
N ASP A 263 -31.90 2.21 10.27
CA ASP A 263 -32.49 2.25 11.60
C ASP A 263 -32.52 3.71 12.04
N SER A 264 -33.68 4.35 11.89
CA SER A 264 -33.86 5.76 12.21
C SER A 264 -33.68 6.06 13.70
N SER A 265 -33.79 5.06 14.59
CA SER A 265 -33.58 5.24 16.04
C SER A 265 -32.11 5.55 16.39
N LYS A 266 -31.19 5.29 15.46
CA LYS A 266 -29.75 5.59 15.59
C LYS A 266 -29.35 6.87 14.87
N VAL A 267 -30.32 7.67 14.42
CA VAL A 267 -30.09 8.92 13.70
C VAL A 267 -30.49 10.08 14.60
N HIS A 268 -29.50 10.88 14.97
CA HIS A 268 -29.62 11.95 15.94
C HIS A 268 -29.33 13.28 15.24
N TRP A 269 -30.31 14.20 15.22
CA TRP A 269 -30.16 15.52 14.60
C TRP A 269 -29.79 16.55 15.66
N ASN A 270 -28.67 17.26 15.49
CA ASN A 270 -28.12 18.30 16.37
C ASN A 270 -27.61 17.84 17.75
N HIS A 271 -28.31 16.93 18.44
CA HIS A 271 -27.92 16.37 19.74
C HIS A 271 -28.13 14.86 19.76
N TRP A 272 -27.47 14.15 20.70
CA TRP A 272 -27.71 12.72 20.98
C TRP A 272 -29.15 12.49 21.47
#